data_AF-A0A0D2VA61-F1
#
_entry.id   AF-A0A0D2VA61-F1
#
_cell.length_a   1.000
_cell.length_b   1.000
_cell.length_c   1.000
_cell.angle_alpha   90.00
_cell.angle_beta   90.00
_cell.angle_gamma   90.00
#
_symmetry.space_group_name_H-M   'P 1'
#
loop_
_entity.id
_entity.type
_entity.pdbx_description
1 polymer ?
#
loop_
_entity_poly.entity_id
_entity_poly.type
_entity_poly.pdbx_seq_one_letter_code
_entity_poly.pdbx_strand_id
1 'polypeptide(L)'
;MAAIFARNSLNALRARHLAVSGQVLQGSQRYGLRLSSRSYGTQKDDEEREQLAKEISKDWSSVFERSINTLFLTEMVRGLMLTLKYFFERKVTINYPFEKGPLSPRFRGEHALRRYPTGEERCIACKLCEAVCPAQAITIEAEEREDGSRRTTRLILSFCFSPIIVVFFVSHEFNFEGMTLT
;
A
#
# COMPACT_ATOMS: atom_id res chain seq x y z
N MET A 1 -2.93 -1.08 -58.82
CA MET A 1 -3.35 -0.83 -57.43
C MET A 1 -3.07 -1.98 -56.44
N ALA A 2 -2.86 -3.23 -56.88
CA ALA A 2 -2.53 -4.36 -55.98
C ALA A 2 -1.13 -4.30 -55.33
N ALA A 3 -0.15 -3.64 -55.96
CA ALA A 3 1.24 -3.59 -55.47
C ALA A 3 1.48 -2.66 -54.26
N ILE A 4 0.57 -1.71 -54.00
CA ILE A 4 0.70 -0.75 -52.89
C ILE A 4 0.23 -1.40 -51.56
N PHE A 5 -0.85 -2.18 -51.60
CA PHE A 5 -1.33 -2.91 -50.43
C PHE A 5 -0.36 -4.00 -49.94
N ALA A 6 0.36 -4.65 -50.86
CA ALA A 6 1.36 -5.66 -50.52
C ALA A 6 2.62 -5.07 -49.84
N ARG A 7 2.99 -3.82 -50.17
CA ARG A 7 4.11 -3.12 -49.49
C ARG A 7 3.75 -2.69 -48.07
N ASN A 8 2.50 -2.29 -47.82
CA ASN A 8 2.03 -1.92 -46.48
C ASN A 8 1.94 -3.13 -45.54
N SER A 9 1.58 -4.32 -46.03
CA SER A 9 1.54 -5.54 -45.21
C SER A 9 2.95 -6.08 -44.91
N LEU A 10 3.89 -6.01 -45.85
CA LEU A 10 5.28 -6.40 -45.63
C LEU A 10 6.01 -5.48 -44.64
N ASN A 11 5.76 -4.17 -44.68
CA ASN A 11 6.32 -3.21 -43.71
C ASN A 11 5.74 -3.41 -42.31
N ALA A 12 4.45 -3.75 -42.20
CA ALA A 12 3.79 -4.06 -40.92
C ALA A 12 4.31 -5.36 -40.28
N LEU A 13 4.70 -6.36 -41.09
CA LEU A 13 5.31 -7.60 -40.60
C LEU A 13 6.78 -7.41 -40.20
N ARG A 14 7.53 -6.55 -40.91
CA ARG A 14 8.92 -6.19 -40.54
C ARG A 14 9.01 -5.45 -39.20
N ALA A 15 8.03 -4.58 -38.91
CA ALA A 15 7.95 -3.86 -37.63
C ALA A 15 7.68 -4.78 -36.44
N ARG A 16 7.06 -5.95 -36.66
CA ARG A 16 6.79 -6.94 -35.60
C ARG A 16 7.97 -7.88 -35.32
N HIS A 17 8.82 -8.13 -36.32
CA HIS A 17 9.98 -9.01 -36.15
C HIS A 17 11.16 -8.34 -35.42
N LEU A 18 11.30 -7.00 -35.49
CA LEU A 18 12.32 -6.26 -34.75
C LEU A 18 12.02 -6.13 -33.25
N ALA A 19 10.81 -6.43 -32.81
CA ALA A 19 10.43 -6.39 -31.40
C ALA A 19 10.83 -7.65 -30.61
N VAL A 20 11.36 -8.70 -31.27
CA VAL A 20 11.55 -10.03 -30.65
C VAL A 20 13.03 -10.45 -30.51
N SER A 21 13.98 -9.75 -31.12
CA SER A 21 15.41 -10.10 -31.02
C SER A 21 16.28 -8.91 -30.61
N GLY A 22 16.48 -8.73 -29.31
CA GLY A 22 17.39 -7.72 -28.76
C GLY A 22 17.42 -7.69 -27.24
N GLN A 23 17.88 -8.77 -26.62
CA GLN A 23 18.27 -8.77 -25.21
C GLN A 23 19.68 -8.19 -25.04
N VAL A 24 19.81 -7.31 -24.05
CA VAL A 24 20.98 -7.15 -23.16
C VAL A 24 22.24 -6.49 -23.77
N LEU A 25 22.43 -5.19 -23.46
CA LEU A 25 23.66 -4.58 -22.91
C LEU A 25 23.45 -3.06 -22.77
N GLN A 26 23.96 -2.48 -21.67
CA GLN A 26 23.84 -1.08 -21.19
C GLN A 26 22.52 -0.81 -20.44
N GLY A 27 22.50 -0.63 -19.12
CA GLY A 27 23.40 0.19 -18.34
C GLY A 27 22.87 1.62 -18.31
N SER A 28 22.35 2.02 -17.15
CA SER A 28 22.00 3.40 -16.76
C SER A 28 20.78 4.06 -17.42
N GLN A 29 19.89 4.55 -16.55
CA GLN A 29 18.96 5.66 -16.76
C GLN A 29 18.12 5.67 -18.05
N ARG A 30 16.86 5.23 -17.95
CA ARG A 30 15.71 5.94 -18.55
C ARG A 30 14.40 5.28 -18.10
N TYR A 31 13.92 5.68 -16.93
CA TYR A 31 12.47 5.70 -16.69
C TYR A 31 11.90 6.76 -17.67
N GLY A 32 11.50 6.29 -18.85
CA GLY A 32 10.78 7.11 -19.80
C GLY A 32 9.35 7.33 -19.29
N LEU A 33 9.18 8.24 -18.33
CA LEU A 33 7.92 8.96 -18.20
C LEU A 33 7.65 9.54 -19.59
N ARG A 34 6.61 9.02 -20.25
CA ARG A 34 6.03 9.64 -21.43
C ARG A 34 5.40 10.94 -20.93
N LEU A 35 6.23 11.96 -20.74
CA LEU A 35 5.82 13.34 -20.57
C LEU A 35 5.17 13.71 -21.90
N SER A 36 3.87 13.43 -22.00
CA SER A 36 3.05 14.08 -23.01
C SER A 36 3.11 15.56 -22.66
N SER A 37 3.98 16.27 -23.35
CA SER A 37 3.97 17.72 -23.47
C SER A 37 2.68 18.12 -24.19
N ARG A 38 1.56 18.00 -23.49
CA ARG A 38 0.31 18.67 -23.84
C ARG A 38 0.41 20.08 -23.26
N SER A 39 1.26 20.90 -23.88
CA SER A 39 1.30 22.34 -23.67
C SER A 39 0.07 22.96 -24.32
N TYR A 40 -1.04 23.01 -23.59
CA TYR A 40 -2.22 23.82 -23.91
C TYR A 40 -2.86 24.17 -22.57
N GLY A 41 -2.39 25.25 -21.95
CA GLY A 41 -2.91 25.76 -20.68
C GLY A 41 -1.99 26.76 -19.98
N THR A 42 -1.13 27.45 -20.72
CA THR A 42 -0.29 28.52 -20.14
C THR A 42 -0.70 29.85 -20.76
N GLN A 43 -0.53 30.06 -22.06
CA GLN A 43 -0.75 31.39 -22.64
C GLN A 43 -2.16 31.98 -22.46
N LYS A 44 -3.23 31.23 -22.76
CA LYS A 44 -4.61 31.72 -22.59
C LYS A 44 -4.98 31.88 -21.11
N ASP A 45 -4.55 30.94 -20.27
CA ASP A 45 -4.86 30.92 -18.84
C ASP A 45 -4.08 32.02 -18.09
N ASP A 46 -2.88 32.36 -18.56
CA ASP A 46 -2.04 33.46 -18.05
C ASP A 46 -2.64 34.83 -18.44
N GLU A 47 -3.12 34.98 -19.68
CA GLU A 47 -3.84 36.18 -20.14
C GLU A 47 -5.15 36.39 -19.36
N GLU A 48 -5.93 35.32 -19.11
CA GLU A 48 -7.16 35.36 -18.31
C GLU A 48 -6.87 35.72 -16.84
N ARG A 49 -5.80 35.20 -16.24
CA ARG A 49 -5.37 35.56 -14.87
C ARG A 49 -4.97 37.02 -14.75
N GLU A 50 -4.27 37.55 -15.77
CA GLU A 50 -3.88 38.95 -15.81
C GLU A 50 -5.11 39.87 -15.96
N GLN A 51 -6.10 39.46 -16.77
CA GLN A 51 -7.38 40.16 -16.89
C GLN A 51 -8.16 40.14 -15.58
N LEU A 52 -8.30 38.99 -14.93
CA LEU A 52 -8.94 38.86 -13.62
C LEU A 52 -8.25 39.70 -12.54
N ALA A 53 -6.91 39.74 -12.52
CA ALA A 53 -6.16 40.59 -11.59
C ALA A 53 -6.42 42.09 -11.82
N LYS A 54 -6.57 42.51 -13.08
CA LYS A 54 -6.91 43.90 -13.46
C LYS A 54 -8.38 44.25 -13.17
N GLU A 55 -9.29 43.28 -13.21
CA GLU A 55 -10.68 43.49 -12.80
C GLU A 55 -10.78 43.62 -11.29
N ILE A 56 -10.13 42.72 -10.54
CA ILE A 56 -10.05 42.79 -9.07
C ILE A 56 -9.44 44.12 -8.61
N SER A 57 -8.45 44.68 -9.33
CA SER A 57 -7.83 45.95 -8.93
C SER A 57 -8.64 47.20 -9.24
N LYS A 58 -9.64 47.14 -10.13
CA LYS A 58 -10.56 48.27 -10.42
C LYS A 58 -11.58 48.46 -9.29
N ASP A 59 -11.96 47.38 -8.63
CA ASP A 59 -12.88 47.39 -7.50
C ASP A 59 -12.15 47.82 -6.23
N TRP A 60 -12.19 49.12 -5.92
CA TRP A 60 -11.55 49.74 -4.76
C TRP A 60 -11.93 49.08 -3.42
N SER A 61 -13.17 48.58 -3.28
CA SER A 61 -13.62 47.85 -2.09
C SER A 61 -12.89 46.51 -1.91
N SER A 62 -12.74 45.74 -3.00
CA SER A 62 -12.11 44.42 -2.96
C SER A 62 -10.60 44.49 -2.69
N VAL A 63 -9.93 45.52 -3.22
CA VAL A 63 -8.51 45.79 -2.95
C VAL A 63 -8.30 46.14 -1.48
N PHE A 64 -9.20 46.94 -0.91
CA PHE A 64 -9.15 47.32 0.49
C PHE A 64 -9.38 46.11 1.42
N GLU A 65 -10.38 45.27 1.15
CA GLU A 65 -10.65 44.03 1.90
C GLU A 65 -9.48 43.05 1.83
N ARG A 66 -8.88 42.87 0.65
CA ARG A 66 -7.72 41.98 0.47
C ARG A 66 -6.48 42.51 1.17
N SER A 67 -6.29 43.83 1.16
CA SER A 67 -5.20 44.51 1.89
C SER A 67 -5.40 44.38 3.40
N ILE A 68 -6.62 44.52 3.92
CA ILE A 68 -6.93 44.30 5.33
C ILE A 68 -6.66 42.85 5.72
N ASN A 69 -7.13 41.86 4.96
CA ASN A 69 -6.89 40.46 5.27
C ASN A 69 -5.39 40.10 5.27
N THR A 70 -4.62 40.72 4.37
CA THR A 70 -3.16 40.50 4.27
C THR A 70 -2.40 41.22 5.39
N LEU A 71 -2.75 42.47 5.69
CA LEU A 71 -2.09 43.28 6.73
C LEU A 71 -2.46 42.84 8.15
N PHE A 72 -3.72 42.48 8.38
CA PHE A 72 -4.21 42.00 9.67
C PHE A 72 -4.08 40.48 9.84
N LEU A 73 -3.42 39.78 8.90
CA LEU A 73 -3.10 38.35 8.96
C LEU A 73 -4.30 37.51 9.44
N THR A 74 -5.50 37.82 8.94
CA THR A 74 -6.76 37.25 9.44
C THR A 74 -6.79 35.73 9.28
N GLU A 75 -6.12 35.21 8.25
CA GLU A 75 -5.89 33.77 8.03
C GLU A 75 -5.04 33.12 9.13
N MET A 76 -4.03 33.82 9.66
CA MET A 76 -3.21 33.32 10.77
C MET A 76 -4.01 33.29 12.08
N VAL A 77 -4.81 34.33 12.33
CA VAL A 77 -5.72 34.37 13.48
C VAL A 77 -6.75 33.25 13.41
N ARG A 78 -7.28 32.95 12.22
CA ARG A 78 -8.20 31.83 11.99
C ARG A 78 -7.54 30.48 12.27
N GLY A 79 -6.27 30.30 11.87
CA GLY A 79 -5.48 29.11 12.20
C GLY A 79 -5.21 28.97 13.71
N LEU A 80 -4.82 30.07 14.37
CA LEU A 80 -4.59 30.12 15.82
C LEU A 80 -5.87 29.85 16.62
N MET A 81 -7.02 30.33 16.15
CA MET A 81 -8.31 30.06 16.79
C MET A 81 -8.68 28.58 16.70
N LEU A 82 -8.33 27.91 15.59
CA LEU A 82 -8.57 26.47 15.43
C LEU A 82 -7.67 25.64 16.35
N THR A 83 -6.38 25.98 16.46
CA THR A 83 -5.47 25.29 17.39
C THR A 83 -5.89 25.50 18.84
N LEU A 84 -6.32 26.72 19.19
CA LEU A 84 -6.84 27.02 20.52
C LEU A 84 -8.13 26.22 20.83
N LYS A 85 -9.01 26.03 19.84
CA LYS A 85 -10.20 25.18 19.99
C LYS A 85 -9.82 23.74 20.34
N TYR A 86 -8.90 23.13 19.58
CA TYR A 86 -8.44 21.76 19.85
C TYR A 86 -7.63 21.64 21.14
N PHE A 87 -6.99 22.72 21.60
CA PHE A 87 -6.28 22.76 22.88
C PHE A 87 -7.24 22.61 24.07
N PHE A 88 -8.44 23.18 23.99
CA PHE A 88 -9.48 23.06 25.02
C PHE A 88 -10.38 21.84 24.85
N GLU A 89 -10.26 21.10 23.75
CA GLU A 89 -11.00 19.86 23.53
C GLU A 89 -10.38 18.69 24.31
N ARG A 90 -11.19 17.69 24.67
CA ARG A 90 -10.70 16.54 25.44
C ARG A 90 -9.74 15.70 24.59
N LYS A 91 -8.53 15.46 25.12
CA LYS A 91 -7.53 14.61 24.47
C LYS A 91 -8.03 13.16 24.31
N VAL A 92 -7.92 12.62 23.11
CA VAL A 92 -8.23 11.21 22.80
C VAL A 92 -6.98 10.37 23.05
N THR A 93 -6.60 10.20 24.31
CA THR A 93 -5.45 9.38 24.72
C THR A 93 -5.90 8.27 25.64
N ILE A 94 -5.50 7.03 25.33
CA ILE A 94 -5.73 5.85 26.18
C ILE A 94 -4.51 5.69 27.11
N ASN A 95 -4.74 5.35 28.39
CA ASN A 95 -3.65 5.19 29.35
C ASN A 95 -3.02 3.78 29.25
N TYR A 96 -2.11 3.59 28.31
CA TYR A 96 -1.29 2.37 28.25
C TYR A 96 -0.31 2.35 29.44
N PRO A 97 -0.15 1.25 30.20
CA PRO A 97 -0.55 -0.14 29.94
C PRO A 97 -1.89 -0.58 30.57
N PHE A 98 -2.61 0.30 31.27
CA PHE A 98 -3.80 -0.04 32.05
C PHE A 98 -5.05 -0.21 31.18
N GLU A 99 -5.16 0.58 30.12
CA GLU A 99 -6.25 0.54 29.15
C GLU A 99 -5.67 0.18 27.77
N LYS A 100 -6.31 -0.78 27.08
CA LYS A 100 -5.92 -1.21 25.73
C LYS A 100 -7.02 -0.83 24.74
N GLY A 101 -6.63 -0.49 23.52
CA GLY A 101 -7.58 -0.22 22.44
C GLY A 101 -8.41 -1.46 22.09
N PRO A 102 -9.63 -1.28 21.56
CA PRO A 102 -10.47 -2.39 21.12
C PRO A 102 -9.80 -3.12 19.94
N LEU A 103 -9.55 -4.42 20.12
CA LEU A 103 -9.01 -5.27 19.07
C LEU A 103 -10.14 -6.05 18.39
N SER A 104 -10.10 -6.11 17.06
CA SER A 104 -11.01 -6.99 16.32
C SER A 104 -10.62 -8.46 16.52
N PRO A 105 -11.56 -9.42 16.49
CA PRO A 105 -11.25 -10.85 16.60
C PRO A 105 -10.41 -11.39 15.43
N ARG A 106 -10.28 -10.62 14.34
CA ARG A 106 -9.42 -10.94 13.18
C ARG A 106 -8.03 -10.31 13.27
N PHE A 107 -7.66 -9.76 14.43
CA PHE A 107 -6.33 -9.22 14.65
C PHE A 107 -5.28 -10.33 14.51
N ARG A 108 -4.24 -10.05 13.73
CA ARG A 108 -3.12 -10.95 13.51
C ARG A 108 -1.99 -10.53 14.43
N GLY A 109 -1.85 -11.26 15.53
CA GLY A 109 -0.79 -11.07 16.50
C GLY A 109 0.34 -12.07 16.33
N GLU A 110 0.90 -12.51 17.46
CA GLU A 110 1.91 -13.54 17.51
C GLU A 110 1.38 -14.89 17.00
N HIS A 111 2.20 -15.59 16.22
CA HIS A 111 1.84 -16.91 15.71
C HIS A 111 2.05 -17.95 16.82
N ALA A 112 1.00 -18.69 17.17
CA ALA A 112 1.05 -19.74 18.16
C ALA A 112 0.56 -21.07 17.57
N LEU A 113 1.25 -22.17 17.90
CA LEU A 113 0.83 -23.50 17.50
C LEU A 113 -0.34 -23.96 18.38
N ARG A 114 -1.47 -24.28 17.74
CA ARG A 114 -2.66 -24.81 18.44
C ARG A 114 -2.50 -26.29 18.74
N ARG A 115 -3.06 -26.71 19.87
CA ARG A 115 -3.17 -28.12 20.28
C ARG A 115 -4.61 -28.63 20.13
N TYR A 116 -4.78 -29.94 20.04
CA TYR A 116 -6.07 -30.61 20.20
C TYR A 116 -6.53 -30.54 21.67
N PRO A 117 -7.82 -30.75 21.97
CA PRO A 117 -8.29 -30.82 23.36
C PRO A 117 -7.65 -31.99 24.16
N THR A 118 -7.11 -33.00 23.47
CA THR A 118 -6.33 -34.11 24.06
C THR A 118 -4.90 -33.70 24.47
N GLY A 119 -4.48 -32.46 24.18
CA GLY A 119 -3.14 -31.94 24.50
C GLY A 119 -2.08 -32.20 23.42
N GLU A 120 -2.42 -32.97 22.38
CA GLU A 120 -1.56 -33.27 21.25
C GLU A 120 -1.41 -32.07 20.30
N GLU A 121 -0.23 -31.91 19.68
CA GLU A 121 0.00 -30.85 18.70
C GLU A 121 -0.76 -31.08 17.39
N ARG A 122 -1.27 -30.00 16.77
CA ARG A 122 -1.98 -30.09 15.47
C ARG A 122 -1.06 -30.11 14.26
N CYS A 123 0.22 -29.79 14.43
CA CYS A 123 1.19 -29.84 13.34
C CYS A 123 1.48 -31.31 12.99
N ILE A 124 1.40 -31.64 11.70
CA ILE A 124 1.79 -32.96 11.14
C ILE A 124 3.05 -32.86 10.28
N ALA A 125 3.81 -31.77 10.43
CA ALA A 125 5.03 -31.47 9.68
C ALA A 125 4.85 -31.53 8.14
N CYS A 126 3.72 -31.06 7.62
CA CYS A 126 3.40 -31.07 6.18
C CYS A 126 4.21 -30.08 5.32
N LYS A 127 4.97 -29.16 5.94
CA LYS A 127 5.77 -28.09 5.30
C LYS A 127 5.00 -27.12 4.38
N LEU A 128 3.66 -27.18 4.38
CA LEU A 128 2.84 -26.26 3.58
C LEU A 128 2.98 -24.81 4.05
N CYS A 129 3.12 -24.60 5.36
CA CYS A 129 3.32 -23.28 5.96
C CYS A 129 4.65 -22.63 5.57
N GLU A 130 5.70 -23.43 5.41
CA GLU A 130 7.01 -22.97 4.95
C GLU A 130 6.94 -22.59 3.46
N ALA A 131 6.30 -23.42 2.64
CA ALA A 131 6.12 -23.16 1.22
C ALA A 131 5.27 -21.92 0.92
N VAL A 132 4.23 -21.66 1.73
CA VAL A 132 3.32 -20.52 1.52
C VAL A 132 3.86 -19.21 2.11
N CYS A 133 4.89 -19.27 2.95
CA CYS A 133 5.44 -18.08 3.60
C CYS A 133 6.15 -17.18 2.57
N PRO A 134 5.65 -15.95 2.29
CA PRO A 134 6.23 -15.10 1.26
C PRO A 134 7.62 -14.57 1.64
N ALA A 135 7.93 -14.52 2.94
CA ALA A 135 9.20 -14.03 3.46
C ALA A 135 10.13 -15.14 3.97
N GLN A 136 9.77 -16.42 3.74
CA GLN A 136 10.57 -17.58 4.17
C GLN A 136 11.01 -17.52 5.65
N ALA A 137 10.12 -17.03 6.53
CA ALA A 137 10.40 -16.81 7.95
C ALA A 137 10.21 -18.07 8.82
N ILE A 138 9.70 -19.16 8.25
CA ILE A 138 9.35 -20.40 8.94
C ILE A 138 10.24 -21.51 8.39
N THR A 139 10.93 -22.25 9.26
CA THR A 139 11.71 -23.44 8.91
C THR A 139 11.22 -24.63 9.73
N ILE A 140 10.90 -25.74 9.07
CA ILE A 140 10.29 -26.93 9.68
C ILE A 140 11.14 -28.18 9.40
N GLU A 141 11.68 -28.79 10.45
CA GLU A 141 12.34 -30.11 10.42
C GLU A 141 11.37 -31.19 10.94
N ALA A 142 11.27 -32.31 10.20
CA ALA A 142 10.28 -33.35 10.45
C ALA A 142 10.97 -34.69 10.75
N GLU A 143 10.55 -35.35 11.82
CA GLU A 143 11.02 -36.68 12.23
C GLU A 143 9.83 -37.57 12.64
N GLU A 144 10.01 -38.89 12.53
CA GLU A 144 9.02 -39.87 12.97
C GLU A 144 9.21 -40.14 14.46
N ARG A 145 8.13 -39.98 15.24
CA ARG A 145 8.13 -40.27 16.69
C ARG A 145 7.83 -41.76 16.94
N GLU A 146 8.12 -42.22 18.16
CA GLU A 146 7.87 -43.59 18.66
C GLU A 146 6.44 -44.12 18.41
N ASP A 147 5.45 -43.24 18.33
CA ASP A 147 4.05 -43.57 18.02
C ASP A 147 3.76 -43.81 16.52
N GLY A 148 4.79 -43.75 15.66
CA GLY A 148 4.66 -43.86 14.21
C GLY A 148 4.05 -42.62 13.52
N SER A 149 3.76 -41.56 14.28
CA SER A 149 3.28 -40.29 13.73
C SER A 149 4.42 -39.35 13.38
N ARG A 150 4.27 -38.61 12.27
CA ARG A 150 5.24 -37.60 11.80
C ARG A 150 5.03 -36.28 12.53
N ARG A 151 6.07 -35.80 13.21
CA ARG A 151 6.02 -34.60 14.07
C ARG A 151 7.20 -33.69 13.79
N THR A 152 7.07 -32.45 14.25
CA THR A 152 8.10 -31.43 14.04
C THR A 152 9.09 -31.46 15.20
N THR A 153 10.36 -31.76 14.94
CA THR A 153 11.42 -31.71 15.97
C THR A 153 11.99 -30.31 16.14
N ARG A 154 12.05 -29.52 15.05
CA ARG A 154 12.40 -28.10 15.10
C ARG A 154 11.44 -27.26 14.27
N LEU A 155 10.83 -26.29 14.94
CA LEU A 155 10.06 -25.22 14.31
C LEU A 155 10.70 -23.90 14.71
N ILE A 156 11.32 -23.22 13.75
CA ILE A 156 11.92 -21.92 13.97
C ILE A 156 11.06 -20.88 13.25
N LEU A 157 10.58 -19.90 14.02
CA LEU A 157 9.86 -18.74 13.52
C LEU A 157 10.73 -17.50 13.73
N SER A 158 11.20 -16.90 12.64
CA SER A 158 11.95 -15.65 12.69
C SER A 158 11.00 -14.46 12.61
N PHE A 159 10.72 -13.84 13.75
CA PHE A 159 9.84 -12.66 13.84
C PHE A 159 10.35 -11.43 13.08
N CYS A 160 11.67 -11.34 12.83
CA CYS A 160 12.27 -10.19 12.16
C CYS A 160 11.82 -10.06 10.69
N PHE A 161 11.44 -11.19 10.07
CA PHE A 161 11.15 -11.25 8.64
C PHE A 161 9.68 -11.46 8.29
N SER A 162 8.75 -11.58 9.27
CA SER A 162 7.35 -11.86 8.95
C SER A 162 6.57 -10.57 8.64
N PRO A 163 6.25 -10.24 7.37
CA PRO A 163 5.20 -9.28 7.08
C PRO A 163 3.89 -9.94 7.55
N ILE A 164 3.11 -9.24 8.38
CA ILE A 164 1.83 -9.71 8.91
C ILE A 164 0.85 -9.85 7.74
N ILE A 165 0.91 -10.97 7.01
CA ILE A 165 0.13 -11.21 5.79
C ILE A 165 -0.79 -12.41 5.97
N VAL A 166 -1.99 -12.21 5.45
CA VAL A 166 -3.27 -12.89 5.62
C VAL A 166 -3.28 -14.40 5.31
N VAL A 167 -2.21 -14.92 4.70
CA VAL A 167 -2.21 -16.20 3.98
C VAL A 167 -2.19 -17.43 4.89
N PHE A 168 -1.59 -17.34 6.09
CA PHE A 168 -1.51 -18.49 7.01
C PHE A 168 -2.89 -19.03 7.43
N PHE A 169 -3.92 -18.18 7.42
CA PHE A 169 -5.26 -18.56 7.87
C PHE A 169 -6.06 -19.32 6.81
N VAL A 170 -5.79 -19.08 5.52
CA VAL A 170 -6.51 -19.73 4.40
C VAL A 170 -5.97 -21.15 4.13
N SER A 171 -4.70 -21.43 4.45
CA SER A 171 -4.13 -22.77 4.26
C SER A 171 -4.59 -23.81 5.29
N HIS A 172 -5.27 -23.39 6.37
CA HIS A 172 -5.72 -24.26 7.46
C HIS A 172 -7.22 -24.56 7.40
N GLU A 173 -7.85 -24.40 6.23
CA GLU A 173 -9.30 -24.49 5.96
C GLU A 173 -9.89 -25.92 6.05
N PHE A 174 -9.45 -26.71 7.04
CA PHE A 174 -10.03 -28.00 7.41
C PHE A 174 -10.72 -27.96 8.79
N ASN A 175 -10.91 -26.79 9.41
CA ASN A 175 -11.59 -26.67 10.70
C ASN A 175 -12.15 -25.24 10.92
N PHE A 176 -13.08 -24.82 10.06
CA PHE A 176 -13.77 -23.52 10.20
C PHE A 176 -15.27 -23.62 10.48
N GLU A 177 -15.70 -24.72 11.12
CA GLU A 177 -16.99 -24.76 11.83
C GLU A 177 -16.73 -24.71 13.34
N GLY A 178 -17.03 -23.55 13.94
CA GLY A 178 -17.29 -23.45 15.38
C GLY A 178 -16.08 -23.24 16.28
N MET A 179 -15.56 -22.01 16.35
CA MET A 179 -14.97 -21.53 17.61
C MET A 179 -15.07 -20.02 17.70
N THR A 180 -16.25 -19.56 18.11
CA THR A 180 -16.41 -18.30 18.85
C THR A 180 -15.50 -18.38 20.08
N LEU A 181 -14.38 -17.66 20.06
CA LEU A 181 -13.57 -17.42 21.25
C LEU A 181 -14.22 -16.25 22.00
N THR A 182 -15.04 -16.60 23.00
CA THR A 182 -15.19 -15.82 24.23
C THR A 182 -13.98 -16.08 25.13
#